data_AF-A0A2U1DP66-F1
#
_entry.id   AF-A0A2U1DP66-F1
#
_cell.length_a   1.000
_cell.length_b   1.000
_cell.length_c   1.000
_cell.angle_alpha   90.00
_cell.angle_beta   90.00
_cell.angle_gamma   90.00
#
_symmetry.space_group_name_H-M   'P 1'
#
loop_
_entity.id
_entity.type
_entity.pdbx_description
1 polymer ?
#
loop_
_entity_poly.entity_id
_entity_poly.type
_entity_poly.pdbx_seq_one_letter_code
_entity_poly.pdbx_strand_id
1 'polypeptide(L)'
;MNHPSSPSLSALPAASAHAQQHSLAADDPATRSYQQAQRNGLPGAWSCGLHLGPHQVLWAAGADTPMPSVRLSLPLGGERTARQFFRHAVPTPLELENAIAVVEDEVHVGHQQLQGLLPGGQVWAPWSADAALHDLATLAGVPPGAQRVLTLEVMERLFNRLAAVAEGRPAAHEGLPEDPVFAGTLLVLRELMHHLPFATLTLMNRP
;
A
#
# COMPACT_ATOMS: atom_id res chain seq x y z
N MET A 1 40.92 -38.91 44.70
CA MET A 1 41.27 -37.66 43.98
C MET A 1 40.82 -37.85 42.55
N ASN A 2 39.66 -37.29 42.21
CA ASN A 2 38.91 -37.57 40.99
C ASN A 2 39.37 -36.69 39.81
N HIS A 3 39.18 -37.27 38.63
CA HIS A 3 39.38 -36.79 37.25
C HIS A 3 38.42 -35.62 36.84
N PRO A 4 38.48 -35.08 35.61
CA PRO A 4 38.56 -33.64 35.31
C PRO A 4 37.25 -32.98 34.80
N SER A 5 37.38 -31.66 34.63
CA SER A 5 36.58 -30.66 33.92
C SER A 5 35.48 -31.11 32.94
N SER A 6 34.31 -30.48 33.06
CA SER A 6 33.34 -30.24 31.97
C SER A 6 32.62 -28.92 32.24
N PRO A 7 32.67 -27.90 31.36
CA PRO A 7 31.71 -26.82 31.39
C PRO A 7 30.49 -27.17 30.52
N SER A 8 29.32 -26.95 31.09
CA SER A 8 28.00 -27.10 30.48
C SER A 8 27.84 -26.12 29.31
N LEU A 9 27.54 -26.63 28.11
CA LEU A 9 27.10 -25.82 26.97
C LEU A 9 25.63 -25.47 27.17
N SER A 10 25.37 -24.31 27.77
CA SER A 10 24.04 -23.71 27.80
C SER A 10 23.63 -23.33 26.38
N ALA A 11 22.48 -23.85 25.98
CA ALA A 11 21.82 -23.58 24.71
C ALA A 11 21.64 -22.07 24.48
N LEU A 12 22.04 -21.61 23.30
CA LEU A 12 21.72 -20.28 22.78
C LEU A 12 20.20 -20.18 22.60
N PRO A 13 19.52 -19.12 23.09
CA PRO A 13 18.15 -18.88 22.70
C PRO A 13 18.12 -18.47 21.23
N ALA A 14 17.22 -19.12 20.48
CA ALA A 14 16.88 -18.78 19.11
C ALA A 14 16.58 -17.28 19.00
N ALA A 15 17.30 -16.61 18.11
CA ALA A 15 17.05 -15.22 17.73
C ALA A 15 15.61 -15.12 17.23
N SER A 16 14.75 -14.56 18.07
CA SER A 16 13.36 -14.26 17.75
C SER A 16 13.38 -13.18 16.69
N ALA A 17 12.80 -13.46 15.52
CA ALA A 17 12.55 -12.49 14.48
C ALA A 17 11.63 -11.40 15.06
N HIS A 18 12.23 -10.29 15.50
CA HIS A 18 11.50 -9.12 15.92
C HIS A 18 10.83 -8.51 14.70
N ALA A 19 9.52 -8.76 14.56
CA ALA A 19 8.64 -7.89 13.81
C ALA A 19 8.79 -6.48 14.39
N GLN A 20 9.45 -5.61 13.63
CA GLN A 20 9.68 -4.24 14.01
C GLN A 20 8.34 -3.50 13.88
N GLN A 21 7.52 -3.58 14.94
CA GLN A 21 6.35 -2.74 15.13
C GLN A 21 6.85 -1.30 15.32
N HIS A 22 7.05 -0.59 14.20
CA HIS A 22 7.12 0.86 14.24
C HIS A 22 5.82 1.33 14.90
N SER A 23 5.93 2.00 16.05
CA SER A 23 4.78 2.49 16.80
C SER A 23 3.97 3.43 15.91
N LEU A 24 2.86 2.92 15.36
CA LEU A 24 1.92 3.72 14.59
C LEU A 24 1.28 4.70 15.55
N ALA A 25 1.54 5.98 15.34
CA ALA A 25 0.93 7.05 16.11
C ALA A 25 -0.60 6.87 16.09
N ALA A 26 -1.26 7.11 17.22
CA ALA A 26 -2.71 6.99 17.32
C ALA A 26 -3.49 7.92 16.35
N ASP A 27 -2.83 8.91 15.77
CA ASP A 27 -3.38 9.87 14.79
C ASP A 27 -2.52 9.91 13.51
N ASP A 28 -2.24 8.73 12.95
CA ASP A 28 -1.63 8.62 11.63
C ASP A 28 -2.67 8.89 10.50
N PRO A 29 -2.22 9.23 9.26
CA PRO A 29 -3.13 9.54 8.16
C PRO A 29 -4.10 8.41 7.78
N ALA A 30 -3.71 7.13 7.91
CA ALA A 30 -4.59 6.00 7.62
C ALA A 30 -5.70 5.87 8.66
N THR A 31 -5.38 6.15 9.94
CA THR A 31 -6.35 6.20 11.03
C THR A 31 -7.38 7.31 10.79
N ARG A 32 -6.96 8.49 10.29
CA ARG A 32 -7.90 9.56 9.91
C ARG A 32 -8.81 9.15 8.74
N SER A 33 -8.27 8.52 7.71
CA SER A 33 -9.06 7.99 6.59
C SER A 33 -10.05 6.91 7.07
N TYR A 34 -9.64 6.03 7.97
CA TYR A 34 -10.50 5.03 8.61
C TYR A 34 -11.66 5.68 9.37
N GLN A 35 -11.40 6.70 10.19
CA GLN A 35 -12.45 7.43 10.91
C GLN A 35 -13.41 8.16 9.96
N GLN A 36 -12.93 8.59 8.80
CA GLN A 36 -13.79 9.16 7.76
C GLN A 36 -14.68 8.09 7.12
N ALA A 37 -14.12 6.92 6.79
CA ALA A 37 -14.87 5.76 6.31
C ALA A 37 -15.96 5.35 7.30
N GLN A 38 -15.62 5.24 8.59
CA GLN A 38 -16.56 4.86 9.64
C GLN A 38 -17.74 5.82 9.75
N ARG A 39 -17.50 7.15 9.66
CA ARG A 39 -18.56 8.16 9.73
C ARG A 39 -19.55 8.11 8.56
N ASN A 40 -19.11 7.60 7.40
CA ASN A 40 -19.92 7.50 6.19
C ASN A 40 -20.42 6.06 5.93
N GLY A 41 -19.94 5.10 6.72
CA GLY A 41 -20.30 3.68 6.61
C GLY A 41 -21.55 3.33 7.39
N LEU A 42 -21.99 2.08 7.24
CA LEU A 42 -23.08 1.53 8.04
C LEU A 42 -22.60 1.27 9.48
N PRO A 43 -23.41 1.55 10.51
CA PRO A 43 -23.11 1.14 11.88
C PRO A 43 -22.85 -0.38 11.95
N GLY A 44 -21.86 -0.83 12.73
CA GLY A 44 -21.49 -2.24 12.79
C GLY A 44 -20.62 -2.74 11.63
N ALA A 45 -20.52 -1.98 10.52
CA ALA A 45 -19.72 -2.41 9.38
C ALA A 45 -18.24 -2.12 9.59
N TRP A 46 -17.41 -3.06 9.14
CA TRP A 46 -15.98 -2.84 9.07
C TRP A 46 -15.66 -1.74 8.06
N SER A 47 -14.83 -0.80 8.50
CA SER A 47 -14.32 0.30 7.71
C SER A 47 -12.81 0.20 7.62
N CYS A 48 -12.22 0.73 6.55
CA CYS A 48 -10.76 0.76 6.41
C CYS A 48 -10.28 2.05 5.75
N GLY A 49 -9.09 2.48 6.16
CA GLY A 49 -8.39 3.65 5.65
C GLY A 49 -7.00 3.27 5.13
N LEU A 50 -6.58 3.93 4.07
CA LEU A 50 -5.28 3.77 3.42
C LEU A 50 -4.58 5.13 3.35
N HIS A 51 -3.29 5.11 3.64
CA HIS A 51 -2.36 6.18 3.29
C HIS A 51 -1.20 5.61 2.47
N LEU A 52 -1.01 6.11 1.26
CA LEU A 52 0.15 5.81 0.41
C LEU A 52 1.05 7.05 0.41
N GLY A 53 2.00 7.07 1.36
CA GLY A 53 2.96 8.15 1.51
C GLY A 53 4.20 8.02 0.61
N PRO A 54 5.14 8.97 0.69
CA PRO A 54 6.35 8.94 -0.12
C PRO A 54 7.26 7.74 0.20
N HIS A 55 7.24 7.24 1.45
CA HIS A 55 8.16 6.19 1.90
C HIS A 55 7.50 5.00 2.63
N GLN A 56 6.21 5.11 2.95
CA GLN A 56 5.47 4.07 3.67
C GLN A 56 4.00 4.03 3.23
N VAL A 57 3.43 2.83 3.28
CA VAL A 57 2.00 2.58 3.17
C VAL A 57 1.50 2.28 4.56
N LEU A 58 0.47 3.00 4.99
CA LEU A 58 -0.24 2.73 6.22
C LEU A 58 -1.65 2.27 5.87
N TRP A 59 -2.13 1.26 6.59
CA TRP A 59 -3.49 0.78 6.46
C TRP A 59 -4.08 0.55 7.85
N ALA A 60 -5.35 0.89 8.01
CA ALA A 60 -6.07 0.81 9.28
C ALA A 60 -7.47 0.28 9.04
N ALA A 61 -7.96 -0.62 9.90
CA ALA A 61 -9.33 -1.10 9.85
C ALA A 61 -9.90 -1.45 11.21
N GLY A 62 -11.22 -1.50 11.27
CA GLY A 62 -11.97 -1.85 12.47
C GLY A 62 -13.46 -1.64 12.27
N ALA A 63 -14.21 -1.88 13.34
CA ALA A 63 -15.64 -1.61 13.44
C ALA A 63 -15.94 -0.87 14.74
N ASP A 64 -17.05 -0.12 14.74
CA ASP A 64 -17.73 0.45 15.92
C ASP A 64 -16.98 1.48 16.79
N THR A 65 -15.65 1.58 16.70
CA THR A 65 -14.87 2.52 17.52
C THR A 65 -13.98 3.42 16.66
N PRO A 66 -13.71 4.68 17.05
CA PRO A 66 -12.82 5.58 16.30
C PRO A 66 -11.37 5.11 16.22
N MET A 67 -10.97 4.15 17.06
CA MET A 67 -9.64 3.55 17.04
C MET A 67 -9.68 2.27 16.19
N PRO A 68 -8.85 2.15 15.14
CA PRO A 68 -8.79 0.91 14.36
C PRO A 68 -8.26 -0.24 15.22
N SER A 69 -8.90 -1.41 15.11
CA SER A 69 -8.49 -2.64 15.80
C SER A 69 -7.34 -3.35 15.08
N VAL A 70 -7.16 -3.11 13.79
CA VAL A 70 -6.09 -3.66 12.96
C VAL A 70 -5.35 -2.52 12.28
N ARG A 71 -4.02 -2.57 12.33
CA ARG A 71 -3.15 -1.62 11.61
C ARG A 71 -2.00 -2.36 10.96
N LEU A 72 -1.64 -1.90 9.76
CA LEU A 72 -0.53 -2.41 8.95
C LEU A 72 0.34 -1.24 8.50
N SER A 73 1.66 -1.45 8.52
CA SER A 73 2.64 -0.51 7.99
C SER A 73 3.58 -1.27 7.07
N LEU A 74 3.65 -0.87 5.81
CA LEU A 74 4.59 -1.44 4.84
C LEU A 74 5.66 -0.41 4.49
N PRO A 75 6.93 -0.84 4.37
CA PRO A 75 8.04 0.01 3.97
C PRO A 75 8.03 0.30 2.46
N LEU A 76 6.89 0.74 1.93
CA LEU A 76 6.60 0.97 0.51
C LEU A 76 6.13 2.42 0.30
N GLY A 77 6.51 3.08 -0.77
CA GLY A 77 5.98 4.42 -1.07
C GLY A 77 6.45 4.94 -2.41
N GLY A 78 5.75 5.91 -2.98
CA GLY A 78 6.02 6.36 -4.34
C GLY A 78 7.47 6.80 -4.56
N GLU A 79 7.97 7.70 -3.71
CA GLU A 79 9.35 8.19 -3.79
C GLU A 79 10.37 7.11 -3.42
N ARG A 80 10.05 6.25 -2.45
CA ARG A 80 10.94 5.15 -2.06
C ARG A 80 11.13 4.16 -3.21
N THR A 81 10.05 3.72 -3.83
CA THR A 81 10.08 2.83 -4.99
C THR A 81 10.81 3.48 -6.15
N ALA A 82 10.47 4.74 -6.47
CA ALA A 82 11.13 5.49 -7.53
C ALA A 82 12.65 5.57 -7.33
N ARG A 83 13.08 5.99 -6.13
CA ARG A 83 14.51 6.13 -5.79
C ARG A 83 15.26 4.80 -5.85
N GLN A 84 14.60 3.70 -5.49
CA GLN A 84 15.23 2.40 -5.41
C GLN A 84 15.40 1.75 -6.79
N PHE A 85 14.44 1.94 -7.69
CA PHE A 85 14.35 1.14 -8.92
C PHE A 85 14.48 1.94 -10.21
N PHE A 86 14.14 3.24 -10.22
CA PHE A 86 14.03 4.00 -11.47
C PHE A 86 15.20 4.96 -11.62
N ARG A 87 16.00 4.74 -12.68
CA ARG A 87 17.10 5.65 -13.06
C ARG A 87 16.65 6.69 -14.08
N HIS A 88 15.49 6.48 -14.69
CA HIS A 88 14.91 7.29 -15.74
C HIS A 88 13.62 7.94 -15.29
N ALA A 89 13.24 9.05 -15.93
CA ALA A 89 11.98 9.73 -15.67
C ALA A 89 10.76 8.86 -16.04
N VAL A 90 10.90 8.10 -17.13
CA VAL A 90 10.03 6.98 -17.50
C VAL A 90 10.80 5.69 -17.22
N PRO A 91 10.31 4.78 -16.36
CA PRO A 91 11.01 3.54 -16.10
C PRO A 91 11.04 2.65 -17.35
N THR A 92 12.16 2.00 -17.58
CA THR A 92 12.29 0.95 -18.60
C THR A 92 11.50 -0.30 -18.21
N PRO A 93 11.19 -1.22 -19.15
CA PRO A 93 10.46 -2.44 -18.83
C PRO A 93 11.15 -3.27 -17.74
N LEU A 94 12.49 -3.40 -17.82
CA LEU A 94 13.28 -4.11 -16.82
C LEU A 94 13.25 -3.42 -15.44
N GLU A 95 13.24 -2.08 -15.40
CA GLU A 95 13.11 -1.35 -14.13
C GLU A 95 11.73 -1.56 -13.49
N LEU A 96 10.66 -1.58 -14.31
CA LEU A 96 9.31 -1.89 -13.84
C LEU A 96 9.21 -3.32 -13.30
N GLU A 97 9.69 -4.32 -14.04
CA GLU A 97 9.66 -5.74 -13.62
C GLU A 97 10.38 -5.94 -12.28
N ASN A 98 11.58 -5.35 -12.12
CA ASN A 98 12.32 -5.44 -10.86
C ASN A 98 11.60 -4.74 -9.70
N ALA A 99 10.96 -3.60 -9.95
CA ALA A 99 10.18 -2.90 -8.95
C ALA A 99 8.93 -3.70 -8.55
N ILE A 100 8.22 -4.29 -9.51
CA ILE A 100 7.05 -5.14 -9.26
C ILE A 100 7.45 -6.29 -8.34
N ALA A 101 8.49 -7.05 -8.68
CA ALA A 101 8.89 -8.22 -7.89
C ALA A 101 9.11 -7.90 -6.41
N VAL A 102 9.82 -6.80 -6.11
CA VAL A 102 10.10 -6.42 -4.72
C VAL A 102 8.87 -5.84 -4.02
N VAL A 103 8.06 -5.06 -4.72
CA VAL A 103 6.84 -4.48 -4.13
C VAL A 103 5.79 -5.57 -3.88
N GLU A 104 5.66 -6.55 -4.78
CA GLU A 104 4.79 -7.71 -4.64
C GLU A 104 5.17 -8.54 -3.40
N ASP A 105 6.46 -8.84 -3.19
CA ASP A 105 6.94 -9.56 -2.01
C ASP A 105 6.56 -8.84 -0.70
N GLU A 106 6.75 -7.52 -0.63
CA GLU A 106 6.39 -6.72 0.55
C GLU A 106 4.87 -6.65 0.76
N VAL A 107 4.08 -6.54 -0.31
CA VAL A 107 2.60 -6.61 -0.23
C VAL A 107 2.15 -8.00 0.22
N HIS A 108 2.82 -9.07 -0.22
CA HIS A 108 2.55 -10.43 0.23
C HIS A 108 2.81 -10.58 1.73
N VAL A 109 3.92 -10.03 2.23
CA VAL A 109 4.18 -9.98 3.69
C VAL A 109 3.05 -9.26 4.42
N GLY A 110 2.59 -8.13 3.90
CA GLY A 110 1.43 -7.40 4.44
C GLY A 110 0.15 -8.23 4.45
N HIS A 111 -0.15 -8.92 3.34
CA HIS A 111 -1.30 -9.80 3.23
C HIS A 111 -1.25 -10.91 4.29
N GLN A 112 -0.11 -11.57 4.47
CA GLN A 112 0.07 -12.60 5.50
C GLN A 112 -0.12 -12.04 6.92
N GLN A 113 0.35 -10.83 7.20
CA GLN A 113 0.13 -10.18 8.51
C GLN A 113 -1.35 -9.89 8.80
N LEU A 114 -2.16 -9.65 7.77
CA LEU A 114 -3.60 -9.39 7.91
C LEU A 114 -4.43 -10.67 8.04
N GLN A 115 -3.88 -11.84 7.70
CA GLN A 115 -4.61 -13.11 7.78
C GLN A 115 -4.99 -13.43 9.24
N GLY A 116 -6.26 -13.77 9.45
CA GLY A 116 -6.81 -14.06 10.78
C GLY A 116 -7.11 -12.83 11.64
N LEU A 117 -6.69 -11.62 11.22
CA LEU A 117 -7.05 -10.36 11.88
C LEU A 117 -8.30 -9.71 11.28
N LEU A 118 -8.59 -10.03 10.01
CA LEU A 118 -9.71 -9.48 9.26
C LEU A 118 -10.88 -10.47 9.13
N PRO A 119 -12.13 -9.99 9.08
CA PRO A 119 -13.27 -10.82 8.70
C PRO A 119 -13.04 -11.53 7.36
N GLY A 120 -13.29 -12.84 7.34
CA GLY A 120 -13.17 -13.65 6.13
C GLY A 120 -14.26 -13.33 5.09
N GLY A 121 -13.95 -13.49 3.81
CA GLY A 121 -14.91 -13.35 2.71
C GLY A 121 -15.32 -11.91 2.38
N GLN A 122 -14.72 -10.91 3.03
CA GLN A 122 -14.99 -9.51 2.77
C GLN A 122 -14.08 -8.96 1.66
N VAL A 123 -14.68 -8.28 0.70
CA VAL A 123 -13.97 -7.39 -0.22
C VAL A 123 -13.86 -6.01 0.45
N TRP A 124 -12.66 -5.47 0.49
CA TRP A 124 -12.38 -4.20 1.13
C TRP A 124 -12.44 -3.06 0.13
N ALA A 125 -12.84 -1.89 0.63
CA ALA A 125 -12.86 -0.65 -0.12
C ALA A 125 -12.20 0.44 0.74
N PRO A 126 -10.86 0.51 0.79
CA PRO A 126 -10.18 1.50 1.62
C PRO A 126 -10.54 2.92 1.23
N TRP A 127 -10.56 3.80 2.24
CA TRP A 127 -10.74 5.23 2.05
C TRP A 127 -9.39 5.91 2.10
N SER A 128 -9.18 6.93 1.29
CA SER A 128 -7.98 7.77 1.35
C SER A 128 -8.29 9.21 1.01
N ALA A 129 -7.48 10.11 1.55
CA ALA A 129 -7.48 11.54 1.24
C ALA A 129 -6.12 11.99 0.67
N ASP A 130 -5.34 11.06 0.12
CA ASP A 130 -4.01 11.37 -0.40
C ASP A 130 -4.08 12.06 -1.76
N ALA A 131 -3.43 13.22 -1.86
CA ALA A 131 -3.38 14.01 -3.09
C ALA A 131 -2.85 13.21 -4.28
N ALA A 132 -1.77 12.45 -4.09
CA ALA A 132 -1.20 11.61 -5.13
C ALA A 132 -2.20 10.55 -5.66
N LEU A 133 -3.06 10.00 -4.80
CA LEU A 133 -4.10 9.05 -5.22
C LEU A 133 -5.25 9.76 -5.97
N HIS A 134 -5.56 11.01 -5.61
CA HIS A 134 -6.43 11.85 -6.42
C HIS A 134 -5.84 12.13 -7.82
N ASP A 135 -4.54 12.37 -7.92
CA ASP A 135 -3.88 12.59 -9.21
C ASP A 135 -3.94 11.33 -10.08
N LEU A 136 -3.67 10.15 -9.50
CA LEU A 136 -3.84 8.87 -10.19
C LEU A 136 -5.27 8.67 -10.69
N ALA A 137 -6.27 8.92 -9.84
CA ALA A 137 -7.68 8.80 -10.25
C ALA A 137 -8.03 9.74 -11.41
N THR A 138 -7.45 10.95 -11.43
CA THR A 138 -7.65 11.91 -12.54
C THR A 138 -7.05 11.37 -13.83
N LEU A 139 -5.80 10.89 -13.77
CA LEU A 139 -5.11 10.29 -14.91
C LEU A 139 -5.82 9.02 -15.41
N ALA A 140 -6.49 8.28 -14.52
CA ALA A 140 -7.29 7.12 -14.85
C ALA A 140 -8.68 7.47 -15.45
N GLY A 141 -9.01 8.76 -15.57
CA GLY A 141 -10.29 9.23 -16.13
C GLY A 141 -11.45 9.23 -15.15
N VAL A 142 -11.20 9.08 -13.84
CA VAL A 142 -12.25 9.22 -12.82
C VAL A 142 -12.57 10.71 -12.68
N PRO A 143 -13.83 11.15 -12.84
CA PRO A 143 -14.18 12.56 -12.76
C PRO A 143 -13.89 13.14 -11.36
N PRO A 144 -13.64 14.47 -11.25
CA PRO A 144 -13.54 15.13 -9.97
C PRO A 144 -14.89 15.12 -9.25
N GLY A 145 -14.87 15.13 -7.92
CA GLY A 145 -16.06 15.11 -7.09
C GLY A 145 -15.70 15.10 -5.59
N ALA A 146 -16.70 15.31 -4.73
CA ALA A 146 -16.52 15.25 -3.28
C ALA A 146 -16.07 13.85 -2.81
N GLN A 147 -16.54 12.82 -3.51
CA GLN A 147 -16.13 11.44 -3.37
C GLN A 147 -15.86 10.88 -4.77
N ARG A 148 -14.74 10.16 -4.93
CA ARG A 148 -14.35 9.50 -6.19
C ARG A 148 -14.07 8.04 -5.90
N VAL A 149 -14.38 7.16 -6.85
CA VAL A 149 -14.15 5.73 -6.70
C VAL A 149 -13.21 5.28 -7.80
N LEU A 150 -12.04 4.79 -7.42
CA LEU A 150 -11.07 4.17 -8.31
C LEU A 150 -11.23 2.65 -8.20
N THR A 151 -11.73 2.00 -9.25
CA THR A 151 -11.85 0.54 -9.29
C THR A 151 -10.53 -0.11 -9.67
N LEU A 152 -10.35 -1.39 -9.31
CA LEU A 152 -9.21 -2.20 -9.75
C LEU A 152 -9.03 -2.13 -11.28
N GLU A 153 -10.12 -2.36 -12.03
CA GLU A 153 -10.11 -2.34 -13.50
C GLU A 153 -9.66 -0.98 -14.08
N VAL A 154 -10.11 0.13 -13.50
CA VAL A 154 -9.72 1.49 -13.92
C VAL A 154 -8.23 1.74 -13.62
N MET A 155 -7.76 1.30 -12.46
CA MET A 155 -6.36 1.37 -12.08
C MET A 155 -5.48 0.53 -13.02
N GLU A 156 -5.88 -0.71 -13.33
CA GLU A 156 -5.13 -1.59 -14.24
C GLU A 156 -5.01 -1.00 -15.64
N ARG A 157 -6.05 -0.36 -16.16
CA ARG A 157 -5.96 0.38 -17.41
C ARG A 157 -4.94 1.51 -17.36
N LEU A 158 -4.87 2.26 -16.26
CA LEU A 158 -3.86 3.29 -16.08
C LEU A 158 -2.44 2.68 -16.05
N PHE A 159 -2.27 1.56 -15.35
CA PHE A 159 -1.00 0.84 -15.32
C PHE A 159 -0.57 0.31 -16.70
N ASN A 160 -1.49 -0.25 -17.47
CA ASN A 160 -1.20 -0.74 -18.82
C ASN A 160 -0.71 0.39 -19.76
N ARG A 161 -1.19 1.62 -19.55
CA ARG A 161 -0.68 2.80 -20.26
C ARG A 161 0.76 3.13 -19.85
N LEU A 162 1.09 3.06 -18.57
CA LEU A 162 2.47 3.20 -18.08
C LEU A 162 3.38 2.11 -18.68
N ALA A 163 2.94 0.86 -18.71
CA ALA A 163 3.68 -0.24 -19.32
C ALA A 163 3.95 0.00 -20.81
N ALA A 164 2.95 0.45 -21.57
CA ALA A 164 3.12 0.80 -22.98
C ALA A 164 4.14 1.95 -23.17
N VAL A 165 4.18 2.90 -22.25
CA VAL A 165 5.15 4.00 -22.25
C VAL A 165 6.57 3.49 -21.94
N ALA A 166 6.70 2.58 -20.99
CA ALA A 166 7.98 1.90 -20.71
C ALA A 166 8.49 1.11 -21.93
N GLU A 167 7.59 0.52 -22.72
CA GLU A 167 7.92 -0.17 -23.99
C GLU A 167 8.29 0.78 -25.15
N GLY A 168 8.28 2.09 -24.93
CA GLY A 168 8.73 3.10 -25.91
C GLY A 168 7.62 3.93 -26.53
N ARG A 169 6.37 3.78 -26.08
CA ARG A 169 5.31 4.72 -26.47
C ARG A 169 5.56 6.09 -25.83
N PRO A 170 5.42 7.21 -26.55
CA PRO A 170 5.62 8.52 -25.95
C PRO A 170 4.59 8.82 -24.84
N ALA A 171 5.04 9.26 -23.66
CA ALA A 171 4.18 9.52 -22.51
C ALA A 171 3.07 10.54 -22.80
N ALA A 172 3.38 11.55 -23.62
CA ALA A 172 2.41 12.56 -24.06
C ALA A 172 1.21 11.98 -24.84
N HIS A 173 1.41 10.91 -25.63
CA HIS A 173 0.30 10.24 -26.34
C HIS A 173 -0.64 9.51 -25.38
N GLU A 174 -0.09 9.00 -24.29
CA GLU A 174 -0.88 8.38 -23.23
C GLU A 174 -1.36 9.40 -22.19
N GLY A 175 -1.01 10.68 -22.30
CA GLY A 175 -1.36 11.71 -21.31
C GLY A 175 -0.80 11.42 -19.90
N LEU A 176 0.37 10.77 -19.83
CA LEU A 176 1.04 10.43 -18.58
C LEU A 176 2.22 11.39 -18.29
N PRO A 177 2.48 11.72 -17.01
CA PRO A 177 3.66 12.48 -16.65
C PRO A 177 4.92 11.63 -16.78
N GLU A 178 6.01 12.25 -17.23
CA GLU A 178 7.36 11.66 -17.18
C GLU A 178 7.97 11.92 -15.80
N ASP A 179 7.40 11.27 -14.78
CA ASP A 179 7.78 11.40 -13.38
C ASP A 179 7.95 10.01 -12.74
N PRO A 180 9.15 9.68 -12.22
CA PRO A 180 9.37 8.37 -11.61
C PRO A 180 8.58 8.20 -10.30
N VAL A 181 8.26 9.28 -9.59
CA VAL A 181 7.44 9.22 -8.36
C VAL A 181 5.99 8.87 -8.69
N PHE A 182 5.44 9.43 -9.77
CA PHE A 182 4.15 8.97 -10.32
C PHE A 182 4.17 7.48 -10.62
N ALA A 183 5.17 7.00 -11.37
CA ALA A 183 5.27 5.58 -11.72
C ALA A 183 5.38 4.69 -10.48
N GLY A 184 6.16 5.11 -9.47
CA GLY A 184 6.34 4.37 -8.23
C GLY A 184 5.07 4.34 -7.40
N THR A 185 4.33 5.44 -7.34
CA THR A 185 3.04 5.53 -6.63
C THR A 185 2.00 4.63 -7.29
N LEU A 186 1.89 4.67 -8.62
CA LEU A 186 0.97 3.84 -9.38
C LEU A 186 1.28 2.35 -9.22
N LEU A 187 2.56 1.97 -9.29
CA LEU A 187 3.00 0.58 -9.11
C LEU A 187 2.66 0.08 -7.70
N VAL A 188 2.99 0.84 -6.65
CA VAL A 188 2.64 0.45 -5.27
C VAL A 188 1.13 0.31 -5.08
N LEU A 189 0.34 1.24 -5.63
CA LEU A 189 -1.12 1.14 -5.58
C LEU A 189 -1.62 -0.11 -6.31
N ARG A 190 -1.07 -0.42 -7.50
CA ARG A 190 -1.41 -1.61 -8.27
C ARG A 190 -1.23 -2.86 -7.44
N GLU A 191 -0.03 -3.07 -6.89
CA GLU A 191 0.26 -4.31 -6.15
C GLU A 191 -0.62 -4.43 -4.90
N LEU A 192 -0.87 -3.33 -4.18
CA LEU A 192 -1.82 -3.32 -3.08
C LEU A 192 -3.22 -3.75 -3.53
N MET A 193 -3.74 -3.15 -4.61
CA MET A 193 -5.10 -3.43 -5.07
C MET A 193 -5.25 -4.84 -5.66
N HIS A 194 -4.20 -5.38 -6.26
CA HIS A 194 -4.22 -6.69 -6.92
C HIS A 194 -4.07 -7.83 -5.91
N HIS A 195 -3.15 -7.70 -4.95
CA HIS A 195 -2.84 -8.79 -4.01
C HIS A 195 -3.61 -8.73 -2.70
N LEU A 196 -4.10 -7.55 -2.29
CA LEU A 196 -5.09 -7.43 -1.23
C LEU A 196 -6.49 -7.47 -1.84
N PRO A 197 -7.53 -7.94 -1.11
CA PRO A 197 -8.90 -8.03 -1.64
C PRO A 197 -9.58 -6.66 -1.77
N PHE A 198 -8.94 -5.71 -2.46
CA PHE A 198 -9.34 -4.31 -2.62
C PHE A 198 -9.98 -4.10 -3.98
N ALA A 199 -11.29 -4.29 -4.11
CA ALA A 199 -11.94 -4.08 -5.40
C ALA A 199 -11.99 -2.60 -5.80
N THR A 200 -12.00 -1.70 -4.82
CA THR A 200 -12.08 -0.25 -5.03
C THR A 200 -11.28 0.53 -3.99
N LEU A 201 -10.87 1.74 -4.36
CA LEU A 201 -10.36 2.77 -3.46
C LEU A 201 -11.32 3.96 -3.49
N THR A 202 -11.85 4.33 -2.33
CA THR A 202 -12.69 5.53 -2.17
C THR A 202 -11.80 6.71 -1.83
N LEU A 203 -11.86 7.75 -2.64
CA LEU A 203 -11.10 8.98 -2.46
C LEU A 203 -12.02 10.10 -2.01
N MET A 204 -11.62 10.81 -0.98
CA MET A 204 -12.36 11.95 -0.46
C MET A 204 -11.46 13.16 -0.36
N ASN A 205 -12.05 14.33 -0.61
CA ASN A 205 -11.32 15.57 -0.42
C ASN A 205 -10.82 15.68 1.03
N ARG A 206 -9.60 16.20 1.20
CA ARG A 206 -9.14 16.63 2.51
C ARG A 206 -10.10 17.71 3.02
N PRO A 207 -10.53 17.63 4.30
CA PRO A 207 -11.37 18.66 4.90
C PRO A 207 -10.66 20.02 4.91
#